data_AF-B6JBQ4-F1
#
_entry.id   AF-B6JBQ4-F1
#
_cell.length_a   1.000
_cell.length_b   1.000
_cell.length_c   1.000
_cell.angle_alpha   90.00
_cell.angle_beta   90.00
_cell.angle_gamma   90.00
#
_symmetry.space_group_name_H-M   'P 1'
#
loop_
_entity.id
_entity.type
_entity.pdbx_description
1 polymer ?
#
loop_
_entity_poly.entity_id
_entity_poly.type
_entity_poly.pdbx_seq_one_letter_code
_entity_poly.pdbx_strand_id
1 'polypeptide(L)'
;MSDDENDPFWPPPYDVGYKKPPKSQRFVKGKSGNPRGRPPKKKPLPEPLVDKSTMESILTVSRRKVTVRDGDTSAKLTTIDVVLQTMAVTAMKGSVPAQKAFVELVYRARKDQATEIQNDHTAWRNYVATYNECVETFHKARKPLPEDMPHPDDLVFEEGEFVMLKGGDPIIAAQNRNLMTRFRDVLMLQAEKDRRTFWKENPKQPLPIFVSEYFATHINACLPKRMQLDDAHLLFRISRIETMRMAALKNQLREEWTELGIPAARNLITPPIAPLLVALGLAS
;
A
#
# COMPACT_ATOMS: atom_id res chain seq x y z
N MET A 1 98.42 -17.72 -71.36
CA MET A 1 97.76 -16.53 -70.81
C MET A 1 97.18 -16.91 -69.46
N SER A 2 97.82 -16.37 -68.43
CA SER A 2 97.47 -16.24 -67.00
C SER A 2 95.99 -15.92 -66.74
N ASP A 3 95.33 -16.56 -65.76
CA ASP A 3 95.10 -16.14 -64.35
C ASP A 3 94.13 -14.91 -64.29
N ASP A 4 93.14 -14.76 -63.43
CA ASP A 4 92.70 -15.40 -62.19
C ASP A 4 91.30 -14.84 -61.81
N GLU A 5 90.78 -15.21 -60.63
CA GLU A 5 89.77 -14.49 -59.80
C GLU A 5 88.33 -15.03 -59.74
N ASN A 6 88.20 -16.14 -59.00
CA ASN A 6 87.09 -16.37 -58.08
C ASN A 6 87.15 -15.33 -56.93
N ASP A 7 86.26 -14.32 -56.93
CA ASP A 7 86.06 -13.41 -55.78
C ASP A 7 84.98 -13.98 -54.82
N PRO A 8 85.31 -14.29 -53.55
CA PRO A 8 84.41 -14.93 -52.60
C PRO A 8 83.90 -13.93 -51.54
N PHE A 9 82.98 -13.01 -51.84
CA PHE A 9 82.39 -12.22 -50.73
C PHE A 9 81.00 -11.57 -50.88
N TRP A 10 80.11 -11.97 -51.80
CA TRP A 10 78.73 -11.45 -51.76
C TRP A 10 77.64 -12.51 -51.93
N PRO A 11 76.71 -12.68 -50.96
CA PRO A 11 75.57 -13.56 -51.17
C PRO A 11 74.62 -12.96 -52.23
N PRO A 12 73.98 -13.81 -53.07
CA PRO A 12 73.09 -13.33 -54.13
C PRO A 12 71.90 -12.52 -53.57
N PRO A 13 71.37 -11.54 -54.33
CA PRO A 13 70.30 -10.65 -53.86
C PRO A 13 69.02 -11.42 -53.50
N TYR A 14 68.40 -11.06 -52.37
CA TYR A 14 67.24 -11.76 -51.81
C TYR A 14 65.98 -11.50 -52.63
N ASP A 15 65.48 -12.54 -53.30
CA ASP A 15 64.29 -12.47 -54.14
C ASP A 15 63.00 -12.35 -53.30
N VAL A 16 62.25 -11.25 -53.50
CA VAL A 16 61.04 -10.90 -52.76
C VAL A 16 59.79 -11.49 -53.43
N GLY A 17 58.91 -12.11 -52.65
CA GLY A 17 57.73 -12.81 -53.17
C GLY A 17 56.73 -13.25 -52.09
N TYR A 18 55.74 -14.07 -52.46
CA TYR A 18 54.72 -14.55 -51.50
C TYR A 18 55.37 -15.26 -50.31
N LYS A 19 55.01 -14.83 -49.09
CA LYS A 19 55.63 -15.26 -47.81
C LYS A 19 57.14 -14.95 -47.65
N LYS A 20 57.72 -14.10 -48.51
CA LYS A 20 59.12 -13.64 -48.44
C LYS A 20 59.18 -12.10 -48.38
N PRO A 21 58.88 -11.48 -47.21
CA PRO A 21 58.87 -10.02 -47.09
C PRO A 21 60.29 -9.43 -47.25
N PRO A 22 60.44 -8.22 -47.81
CA PRO A 22 61.74 -7.57 -48.00
C PRO A 22 62.49 -7.47 -46.67
N LYS A 23 63.80 -7.76 -46.67
CA LYS A 23 64.62 -7.70 -45.45
C LYS A 23 64.59 -6.31 -44.79
N SER A 24 64.49 -5.24 -45.58
CA SER A 24 64.43 -3.84 -45.12
C SER A 24 63.17 -3.51 -44.30
N GLN A 25 62.08 -4.26 -44.47
CA GLN A 25 60.80 -4.00 -43.79
C GLN A 25 60.47 -5.02 -42.69
N ARG A 26 61.37 -5.98 -42.41
CA ARG A 26 61.17 -6.94 -41.31
C ARG A 26 61.41 -6.25 -39.98
N PHE A 27 60.53 -6.52 -39.01
CA PHE A 27 60.79 -6.15 -37.63
C PHE A 27 62.08 -6.81 -37.13
N VAL A 28 62.95 -6.03 -36.51
CA VAL A 28 64.20 -6.53 -35.93
C VAL A 28 63.84 -7.42 -34.74
N LYS A 29 64.33 -8.66 -34.74
CA LYS A 29 64.12 -9.61 -33.64
C LYS A 29 64.62 -8.97 -32.33
N GLY A 30 63.74 -8.89 -31.32
CA GLY A 30 64.02 -8.24 -30.04
C GLY A 30 63.64 -6.76 -29.94
N LYS A 31 63.19 -6.12 -31.04
CA LYS A 31 62.72 -4.73 -31.05
C LYS A 31 61.25 -4.68 -31.46
N SER A 32 60.36 -4.31 -30.53
CA SER A 32 58.94 -4.09 -30.82
C SER A 32 58.77 -2.95 -31.83
N GLY A 33 57.93 -3.15 -32.85
CA GLY A 33 57.56 -2.10 -33.81
C GLY A 33 56.76 -0.95 -33.20
N ASN A 34 56.26 -1.13 -31.97
CA ASN A 34 55.64 -0.08 -31.18
C ASN A 34 56.39 0.03 -29.82
N PRO A 35 57.48 0.82 -29.76
CA PRO A 35 58.28 0.98 -28.54
C PRO A 35 57.52 1.64 -27.39
N ARG A 36 56.40 2.34 -27.65
CA ARG A 36 55.54 2.93 -26.62
C ARG A 36 54.43 2.00 -26.13
N GLY A 37 54.32 0.80 -26.70
CA GLY A 37 53.27 -0.15 -26.38
C GLY A 37 51.87 0.35 -26.75
N ARG A 38 50.86 -0.50 -26.50
CA ARG A 38 49.46 -0.09 -26.58
C ARG A 38 49.16 0.83 -25.39
N PRO A 39 48.56 2.02 -25.57
CA PRO A 39 48.19 2.87 -24.45
C PRO A 39 47.25 2.12 -23.48
N PRO A 40 47.45 2.27 -22.15
CA PRO A 40 46.64 1.56 -21.16
C PRO A 40 45.15 1.91 -21.33
N LYS A 41 44.27 0.90 -21.16
CA LYS A 41 42.82 1.15 -21.12
C LYS A 41 42.54 2.20 -20.05
N LYS A 42 41.81 3.26 -20.41
CA LYS A 42 41.28 4.23 -19.44
C LYS A 42 40.54 3.43 -18.36
N LYS A 43 40.87 3.67 -17.09
CA LYS A 43 40.09 3.13 -15.96
C LYS A 43 38.62 3.53 -16.17
N PRO A 44 37.64 2.68 -15.80
CA PRO A 44 36.26 3.16 -15.74
C PRO A 44 36.24 4.45 -14.93
N LEU A 45 35.62 5.49 -15.49
CA LEU A 45 35.39 6.72 -14.76
C LEU A 45 34.71 6.33 -13.44
N PRO A 46 35.15 6.85 -12.28
CA PRO A 46 34.33 6.80 -11.08
C PRO A 46 32.94 7.30 -11.46
N GLU A 47 31.88 6.67 -10.96
CA GLU A 47 30.54 7.23 -11.09
C GLU A 47 30.64 8.72 -10.72
N PRO A 48 30.24 9.63 -11.62
CA PRO A 48 30.41 11.04 -11.35
C PRO A 48 29.67 11.32 -10.06
N LEU A 49 30.40 11.83 -9.06
CA LEU A 49 29.82 12.50 -7.90
C LEU A 49 29.00 13.65 -8.49
N VAL A 50 27.72 13.38 -8.75
CA VAL A 50 26.80 14.38 -9.28
C VAL A 50 26.75 15.47 -8.23
N ASP A 51 27.31 16.63 -8.59
CA ASP A 51 27.31 17.81 -7.74
C ASP A 51 25.86 18.07 -7.29
N LYS A 52 25.63 18.26 -5.99
CA LYS A 52 24.28 18.44 -5.43
C LYS A 52 23.52 19.56 -6.15
N SER A 53 24.24 20.58 -6.60
CA SER A 53 23.75 21.69 -7.43
C SER A 53 23.17 21.24 -8.78
N THR A 54 23.80 20.26 -9.43
CA THR A 54 23.31 19.70 -10.71
C THR A 54 22.05 18.88 -10.51
N MET A 55 22.00 18.08 -9.44
CA MET A 55 20.82 17.27 -9.13
C MET A 55 19.61 18.13 -8.78
N GLU A 56 19.81 19.19 -8.00
CA GLU A 56 18.77 20.15 -7.64
C GLU A 56 18.26 20.91 -8.88
N SER A 57 19.15 21.26 -9.80
CA SER A 57 18.77 21.88 -11.08
C SER A 57 17.90 20.94 -11.94
N ILE A 58 18.25 19.64 -12.01
CA ILE A 58 17.46 18.63 -12.73
C ILE A 58 16.07 18.48 -12.10
N LEU A 59 15.98 18.40 -10.76
CA LEU A 59 14.71 18.33 -10.05
C LEU A 59 13.87 19.61 -10.21
N THR A 60 14.51 20.77 -10.31
CA THR A 60 13.82 22.04 -10.54
C THR A 60 13.20 22.08 -11.94
N VAL A 61 13.95 21.65 -12.96
CA VAL A 61 13.45 21.57 -14.34
C VAL A 61 12.33 20.54 -14.46
N SER A 62 12.46 19.38 -13.81
CA SER A 62 11.45 18.31 -13.87
C SER A 62 10.10 18.76 -13.30
N ARG A 63 10.11 19.54 -12.22
CA ARG A 63 8.91 20.07 -11.53
C ARG A 63 8.27 21.28 -12.21
N ARG A 64 8.97 21.93 -13.15
CA ARG A 64 8.45 23.13 -13.84
C ARG A 64 7.16 22.79 -14.60
N LYS A 65 6.14 23.64 -14.47
CA LYS A 65 4.87 23.46 -15.21
C LYS A 65 4.97 24.02 -16.63
N VAL A 66 4.47 23.26 -17.59
CA VAL A 66 4.33 23.61 -19.00
C VAL A 66 2.89 23.38 -19.45
N THR A 67 2.39 24.25 -20.32
CA THR A 67 1.05 24.11 -20.90
C THR A 67 1.15 23.19 -22.11
N VAL A 68 0.45 22.06 -22.05
CA VAL A 68 0.33 21.12 -23.17
C VAL A 68 -1.09 21.19 -23.70
N ARG A 69 -1.22 21.18 -25.03
CA ARG A 69 -2.51 21.18 -25.71
C ARG A 69 -2.76 19.80 -26.28
N ASP A 70 -3.91 19.22 -25.95
CA ASP A 70 -4.39 17.95 -26.48
C ASP A 70 -5.79 18.19 -27.10
N GLY A 71 -5.80 18.32 -28.42
CA GLY A 71 -6.98 18.76 -29.18
C GLY A 71 -7.49 20.14 -28.73
N ASP A 72 -8.75 20.17 -28.28
CA ASP A 72 -9.44 21.37 -27.78
C ASP A 72 -9.18 21.68 -26.30
N THR A 73 -8.49 20.79 -25.59
CA THR A 73 -8.20 20.98 -24.16
C THR A 73 -6.74 21.35 -23.92
N SER A 74 -6.51 22.24 -22.95
CA SER A 74 -5.15 22.59 -22.50
C SER A 74 -4.99 22.26 -21.02
N ALA A 75 -3.95 21.50 -20.67
CA ALA A 75 -3.63 21.13 -19.30
C ALA A 75 -2.24 21.65 -18.91
N LYS A 76 -2.07 22.00 -17.62
CA LYS A 76 -0.77 22.36 -17.05
C LYS A 76 -0.16 21.13 -16.39
N LEU A 77 0.85 20.55 -17.03
CA LEU A 77 1.58 19.37 -16.55
C LEU A 77 3.02 19.73 -16.19
N THR A 78 3.70 18.90 -15.41
CA THR A 78 5.13 19.11 -15.14
C THR A 78 5.98 18.68 -16.34
N THR A 79 7.18 19.23 -16.50
CA THR A 79 8.08 18.88 -17.61
C THR A 79 8.32 17.38 -17.68
N ILE A 80 8.51 16.71 -16.54
CA ILE A 80 8.74 15.27 -16.51
C ILE A 80 7.52 14.48 -16.95
N ASP A 81 6.31 14.88 -16.57
CA ASP A 81 5.07 14.22 -17.01
C ASP A 81 4.96 14.25 -18.54
N VAL A 82 5.27 15.39 -19.15
CA VAL A 82 5.23 15.56 -20.61
C VAL A 82 6.29 14.68 -21.29
N VAL A 83 7.51 14.62 -20.75
CA VAL A 83 8.57 13.76 -21.29
C VAL A 83 8.19 12.28 -21.16
N LEU A 84 7.62 11.86 -20.03
CA LEU A 84 7.16 10.48 -19.84
C LEU A 84 6.02 10.12 -20.81
N GLN A 85 5.03 11.01 -20.99
CA GLN A 85 3.93 10.80 -21.94
C GLN A 85 4.44 10.71 -23.38
N THR A 86 5.30 11.63 -23.81
CA THR A 86 5.88 11.62 -25.17
C THR A 86 6.74 10.39 -25.43
N MET A 87 7.52 9.96 -24.44
CA MET A 87 8.28 8.70 -24.51
C MET A 87 7.34 7.49 -24.62
N ALA A 88 6.26 7.44 -23.83
CA ALA A 88 5.27 6.37 -23.91
C ALA A 88 4.60 6.31 -25.29
N VAL A 89 4.18 7.46 -25.84
CA VAL A 89 3.63 7.54 -27.21
C VAL A 89 4.66 7.08 -28.26
N THR A 90 5.92 7.47 -28.11
CA THR A 90 7.00 7.08 -29.03
C THR A 90 7.30 5.58 -28.95
N ALA A 91 7.24 5.00 -27.74
CA ALA A 91 7.37 3.57 -27.51
C ALA A 91 6.19 2.79 -28.13
N MET A 92 4.96 3.28 -27.98
CA MET A 92 3.75 2.71 -28.60
C MET A 92 3.82 2.74 -30.13
N LYS A 93 4.46 3.76 -30.71
CA LYS A 93 4.70 3.88 -32.16
C LYS A 93 5.82 2.95 -32.69
N GLY A 94 6.44 2.14 -31.84
CA GLY A 94 7.39 1.10 -32.27
C GLY A 94 8.88 1.46 -32.17
N SER A 95 9.23 2.60 -31.56
CA SER A 95 10.64 2.97 -31.35
C SER A 95 11.29 2.05 -30.32
N VAL A 96 12.19 1.16 -30.79
CA VAL A 96 12.89 0.19 -29.92
C VAL A 96 13.67 0.86 -28.77
N PRO A 97 14.42 1.97 -28.97
CA PRO A 97 15.08 2.66 -27.86
C PRO A 97 14.10 3.19 -26.81
N ALA A 98 12.97 3.77 -27.25
CA ALA A 98 11.94 4.28 -26.34
C ALA A 98 11.24 3.15 -25.58
N GLN A 99 10.95 2.02 -26.25
CA GLN A 99 10.38 0.83 -25.59
C GLN A 99 11.30 0.29 -24.51
N LYS A 100 12.61 0.15 -24.80
CA LYS A 100 13.59 -0.30 -23.81
C LYS A 100 13.68 0.64 -22.60
N ALA A 101 13.76 1.95 -22.86
CA ALA A 101 13.81 2.95 -21.79
C ALA A 101 12.53 2.94 -20.93
N PHE A 102 11.36 2.84 -21.56
CA PHE A 102 10.07 2.81 -20.86
C PHE A 102 9.92 1.54 -20.01
N VAL A 103 10.22 0.35 -20.56
CA VAL A 103 10.17 -0.91 -19.82
C VAL A 103 11.12 -0.89 -18.62
N GLU A 104 12.34 -0.37 -18.79
CA GLU A 104 13.30 -0.22 -17.70
C GLU A 104 12.79 0.72 -16.60
N LEU A 105 12.18 1.85 -16.97
CA LEU A 105 11.58 2.78 -15.99
C LEU A 105 10.42 2.14 -15.23
N VAL A 106 9.53 1.41 -15.92
CA VAL A 106 8.43 0.67 -15.27
C VAL A 106 8.98 -0.42 -14.35
N TYR A 107 10.01 -1.15 -14.77
CA TYR A 107 10.65 -2.17 -13.95
C TYR A 107 11.25 -1.57 -12.66
N ARG A 108 11.98 -0.46 -12.78
CA ARG A 108 12.51 0.27 -11.61
C ARG A 108 11.40 0.77 -10.70
N ALA A 109 10.39 1.44 -11.24
CA ALA A 109 9.26 1.95 -10.46
C ALA A 109 8.53 0.82 -9.70
N ARG A 110 8.30 -0.34 -10.34
CA ARG A 110 7.71 -1.51 -9.68
C ARG A 110 8.62 -2.10 -8.60
N LYS A 111 9.92 -2.16 -8.84
CA LYS A 111 10.90 -2.65 -7.86
C LYS A 111 10.98 -1.73 -6.64
N ASP A 112 10.99 -0.43 -6.86
CA ASP A 112 11.00 0.58 -5.81
C ASP A 112 9.70 0.51 -5.00
N GLN A 113 8.54 0.42 -5.66
CA GLN A 113 7.24 0.24 -5.02
C GLN A 113 7.18 -1.06 -4.21
N ALA A 114 7.66 -2.19 -4.77
CA ALA A 114 7.70 -3.47 -4.05
C ALA A 114 8.60 -3.40 -2.81
N THR A 115 9.71 -2.64 -2.88
CA THR A 115 10.58 -2.40 -1.73
C THR A 115 9.88 -1.56 -0.67
N GLU A 116 9.14 -0.53 -1.07
CA GLU A 116 8.36 0.33 -0.18
C GLU A 116 7.24 -0.45 0.52
N ILE A 117 6.47 -1.24 -0.23
CA ILE A 117 5.44 -2.13 0.31
C ILE A 117 6.06 -3.12 1.30
N GLN A 118 7.20 -3.72 0.96
CA GLN A 118 7.87 -4.65 1.86
C GLN A 118 8.34 -3.96 3.16
N ASN A 119 8.82 -2.72 3.08
CA ASN A 119 9.21 -1.93 4.24
C ASN A 119 8.00 -1.59 5.12
N ASP A 120 6.89 -1.17 4.52
CA ASP A 120 5.62 -0.90 5.21
C ASP A 120 5.09 -2.15 5.93
N HIS A 121 5.03 -3.28 5.23
CA HIS A 121 4.66 -4.58 5.83
C HIS A 121 5.56 -4.96 6.99
N THR A 122 6.87 -4.70 6.87
CA THR A 122 7.84 -5.00 7.93
C THR A 122 7.59 -4.11 9.16
N ALA A 123 7.36 -2.81 8.95
CA ALA A 123 7.04 -1.88 10.03
C ALA A 123 5.75 -2.29 10.78
N TRP A 124 4.69 -2.61 10.05
CA TRP A 124 3.42 -3.05 10.65
C TRP A 124 3.50 -4.41 11.32
N ARG A 125 4.30 -5.35 10.80
CA ARG A 125 4.53 -6.62 11.51
C ARG A 125 5.28 -6.42 12.82
N ASN A 126 6.26 -5.52 12.85
CA ASN A 126 6.94 -5.15 14.10
C ASN A 126 5.98 -4.48 15.08
N TYR A 127 5.08 -3.62 14.60
CA TYR A 127 4.01 -3.05 15.40
C TYR A 127 3.12 -4.14 16.01
N VAL A 128 2.65 -5.11 15.22
CA VAL A 128 1.82 -6.22 15.71
C VAL A 128 2.57 -7.04 16.76
N ALA A 129 3.85 -7.35 16.51
CA ALA A 129 4.67 -8.12 17.44
C ALA A 129 4.87 -7.42 18.80
N THR A 130 4.97 -6.09 18.81
CA THR A 130 5.22 -5.27 20.02
C THR A 130 3.95 -4.70 20.65
N TYR A 131 2.78 -4.92 20.04
CA TYR A 131 1.52 -4.32 20.44
C TYR A 131 1.15 -4.62 21.90
N ASN A 132 1.20 -5.90 22.31
CA ASN A 132 0.80 -6.31 23.66
C ASN A 132 1.72 -5.72 24.74
N GLU A 133 3.03 -5.65 24.46
CA GLU A 133 4.00 -5.02 25.38
C GLU A 133 3.66 -3.53 25.54
N CYS A 134 3.36 -2.84 24.44
CA CYS A 134 2.92 -1.45 24.47
C CYS A 134 1.65 -1.29 25.31
N VAL A 135 0.60 -2.07 25.04
CA VAL A 135 -0.66 -2.07 25.81
C VAL A 135 -0.40 -2.26 27.31
N GLU A 136 0.43 -3.23 27.69
CA GLU A 136 0.80 -3.48 29.08
C GLU A 136 1.49 -2.30 29.75
N THR A 137 2.38 -1.60 29.04
CA THR A 137 3.08 -0.43 29.60
C THR A 137 2.10 0.70 29.92
N PHE A 138 1.11 0.95 29.05
CA PHE A 138 0.05 1.93 29.30
C PHE A 138 -0.83 1.52 30.48
N HIS A 139 -1.22 0.25 30.57
CA HIS A 139 -1.96 -0.28 31.70
C HIS A 139 -1.21 -0.13 33.03
N LYS A 140 0.08 -0.50 33.07
CA LYS A 140 0.94 -0.35 34.26
C LYS A 140 1.08 1.13 34.67
N ALA A 141 1.15 2.03 33.69
CA ALA A 141 1.19 3.48 33.91
C ALA A 141 -0.18 4.10 34.24
N ARG A 142 -1.28 3.33 34.22
CA ARG A 142 -2.66 3.81 34.36
C ARG A 142 -3.01 4.95 33.39
N LYS A 143 -2.43 4.93 32.20
CA LYS A 143 -2.71 5.90 31.13
C LYS A 143 -3.66 5.26 30.11
N PRO A 144 -4.58 6.05 29.53
CA PRO A 144 -5.38 5.56 28.40
C PRO A 144 -4.47 5.26 27.21
N LEU A 145 -4.84 4.27 26.41
CA LEU A 145 -4.18 4.03 25.14
C LEU A 145 -4.48 5.21 24.18
N PRO A 146 -3.54 5.57 23.29
CA PRO A 146 -3.80 6.55 22.24
C PRO A 146 -4.99 6.14 21.36
N GLU A 147 -5.86 7.08 21.02
CA GLU A 147 -7.09 6.82 20.23
C GLU A 147 -6.80 6.47 18.76
N ASP A 148 -5.66 6.95 18.25
CA ASP A 148 -5.16 6.70 16.90
C ASP A 148 -4.41 5.36 16.76
N MET A 149 -4.21 4.64 17.87
CA MET A 149 -3.51 3.36 17.88
C MET A 149 -4.39 2.22 17.33
N PRO A 150 -4.12 1.68 16.13
CA PRO A 150 -4.98 0.66 15.54
C PRO A 150 -4.77 -0.71 16.20
N HIS A 151 -5.84 -1.47 16.41
CA HIS A 151 -5.69 -2.83 16.92
C HIS A 151 -5.08 -3.75 15.83
N PRO A 152 -4.20 -4.72 16.17
CA PRO A 152 -3.61 -5.66 15.20
C PRO A 152 -4.61 -6.33 14.25
N ASP A 153 -5.77 -6.80 14.76
CA ASP A 153 -6.83 -7.42 13.95
C ASP A 153 -7.45 -6.51 12.86
N ASP A 154 -7.27 -5.20 13.00
CA ASP A 154 -7.79 -4.21 12.07
C ASP A 154 -6.84 -4.00 10.89
N LEU A 155 -5.63 -4.58 10.92
CA LEU A 155 -4.64 -4.54 9.84
C LEU A 155 -4.90 -5.65 8.81
N VAL A 156 -4.80 -5.29 7.53
CA VAL A 156 -4.94 -6.20 6.39
C VAL A 156 -3.63 -6.18 5.61
N PHE A 157 -3.01 -7.36 5.49
CA PHE A 157 -1.77 -7.56 4.76
C PHE A 157 -2.09 -8.29 3.45
N GLU A 158 -2.09 -7.55 2.34
CA GLU A 158 -2.28 -8.09 0.99
C GLU A 158 -0.96 -8.03 0.21
N GLU A 159 -0.70 -9.03 -0.62
CA GLU A 159 0.54 -9.11 -1.38
C GLU A 159 0.54 -8.07 -2.50
N GLY A 160 1.60 -7.28 -2.58
CA GLY A 160 1.73 -6.23 -3.60
C GLY A 160 0.94 -4.95 -3.29
N GLU A 161 0.31 -4.85 -2.12
CA GLU A 161 -0.36 -3.64 -1.66
C GLU A 161 0.18 -3.18 -0.30
N PHE A 162 0.05 -1.89 -0.01
CA PHE A 162 0.34 -1.34 1.32
C PHE A 162 -0.62 -1.90 2.37
N VAL A 163 -0.21 -1.89 3.63
CA VAL A 163 -1.05 -2.36 4.72
C VAL A 163 -2.28 -1.48 4.84
N MET A 164 -3.46 -2.10 4.79
CA MET A 164 -4.74 -1.41 4.89
C MET A 164 -5.32 -1.53 6.29
N LEU A 165 -6.00 -0.47 6.73
CA LEU A 165 -6.73 -0.41 7.99
C LEU A 165 -8.23 -0.62 7.74
N LYS A 166 -8.83 -1.63 8.38
CA LYS A 166 -10.27 -1.89 8.29
C LYS A 166 -11.05 -0.73 8.90
N GLY A 167 -11.93 -0.15 8.08
CA GLY A 167 -12.70 1.05 8.46
C GLY A 167 -11.95 2.37 8.23
N GLY A 168 -10.76 2.33 7.62
CA GLY A 168 -9.99 3.52 7.28
C GLY A 168 -9.25 4.09 8.49
N ASP A 169 -9.50 5.37 8.78
CA ASP A 169 -8.87 6.09 9.89
C ASP A 169 -9.15 5.38 11.24
N PRO A 170 -8.12 5.11 12.07
CA PRO A 170 -8.28 4.39 13.33
C PRO A 170 -9.28 5.02 14.30
N ILE A 171 -9.31 6.36 14.37
CA ILE A 171 -10.18 7.12 15.28
C ILE A 171 -11.63 6.98 14.83
N ILE A 172 -11.89 7.22 13.54
CA ILE A 172 -13.23 7.09 12.95
C ILE A 172 -13.73 5.64 13.08
N ALA A 173 -12.86 4.67 12.78
CA ALA A 173 -13.20 3.26 12.88
C ALA A 173 -13.53 2.86 14.33
N ALA A 174 -12.81 3.38 15.33
CA ALA A 174 -13.11 3.16 16.74
C ALA A 174 -14.45 3.76 17.15
N GLN A 175 -14.74 5.00 16.73
CA GLN A 175 -16.03 5.66 16.97
C GLN A 175 -17.20 4.86 16.38
N ASN A 176 -17.07 4.41 15.13
CA ASN A 176 -18.09 3.60 14.46
C ASN A 176 -18.32 2.26 15.17
N ARG A 177 -17.26 1.59 15.63
CA ARG A 177 -17.39 0.33 16.39
C ARG A 177 -18.06 0.53 17.75
N ASN A 178 -17.74 1.62 18.44
CA ASN A 178 -18.40 1.97 19.70
C ASN A 178 -19.88 2.26 19.47
N LEU A 179 -20.21 3.01 18.43
CA LEU A 179 -21.59 3.28 18.02
C LEU A 179 -22.35 1.99 17.71
N MET A 180 -21.78 1.09 16.91
CA MET A 180 -22.35 -0.22 16.59
C MET A 180 -22.58 -1.07 17.85
N THR A 181 -21.62 -1.08 18.77
CA THR A 181 -21.73 -1.81 20.05
C THR A 181 -22.89 -1.27 20.88
N ARG A 182 -23.04 0.05 20.98
CA ARG A 182 -24.17 0.69 21.66
C ARG A 182 -25.50 0.35 20.97
N PHE A 183 -25.58 0.49 19.65
CA PHE A 183 -26.80 0.16 18.90
C PHE A 183 -27.22 -1.30 19.09
N ARG A 184 -26.28 -2.26 19.06
CA ARG A 184 -26.56 -3.66 19.38
C ARG A 184 -27.24 -3.79 20.74
N ASP A 185 -26.65 -3.18 21.77
CA ASP A 185 -27.12 -3.30 23.14
C ASP A 185 -28.53 -2.69 23.32
N VAL A 186 -28.79 -1.56 22.66
CA VAL A 186 -30.12 -0.93 22.65
C VAL A 186 -31.15 -1.77 21.89
N LEU A 187 -30.75 -2.39 20.78
CA LEU A 187 -31.62 -3.29 20.02
C LEU A 187 -31.97 -4.55 20.82
N MET A 188 -31.09 -5.05 21.68
CA MET A 188 -31.43 -6.13 22.62
C MET A 188 -32.51 -5.71 23.63
N LEU A 189 -32.44 -4.48 24.16
CA LEU A 189 -33.49 -3.92 25.02
C LEU A 189 -34.82 -3.77 24.26
N GLN A 190 -34.76 -3.29 23.02
CA GLN A 190 -35.93 -3.16 22.15
C GLN A 190 -36.57 -4.52 21.86
N ALA A 191 -35.76 -5.54 21.54
CA ALA A 191 -36.24 -6.90 21.27
C ALA A 191 -37.06 -7.46 22.43
N GLU A 192 -36.61 -7.26 23.67
CA GLU A 192 -37.37 -7.71 24.84
C GLU A 192 -38.67 -6.91 25.04
N LYS A 193 -38.68 -5.61 24.73
CA LYS A 193 -39.92 -4.81 24.74
C LYS A 193 -40.93 -5.35 23.71
N ASP A 194 -40.45 -5.62 22.50
CA ASP A 194 -41.26 -6.11 21.38
C ASP A 194 -41.84 -7.49 21.72
N ARG A 195 -41.01 -8.38 22.26
CA ARG A 195 -41.39 -9.73 22.72
C ARG A 195 -42.53 -9.70 23.74
N ARG A 196 -42.40 -8.90 24.81
CA ARG A 196 -43.44 -8.78 25.85
C ARG A 196 -44.72 -8.15 25.34
N THR A 197 -44.62 -7.21 24.40
CA THR A 197 -45.78 -6.57 23.80
C THR A 197 -46.53 -7.57 22.91
N PHE A 198 -45.80 -8.33 22.09
CA PHE A 198 -46.36 -9.39 21.25
C PHE A 198 -47.09 -10.45 22.08
N TRP A 199 -46.48 -10.97 23.15
CA TRP A 199 -47.13 -11.96 24.03
C TRP A 199 -48.42 -11.47 24.68
N LYS A 200 -48.50 -10.17 24.99
CA LYS A 200 -49.71 -9.56 25.54
C LYS A 200 -50.86 -9.55 24.52
N GLU A 201 -50.54 -9.33 23.24
CA GLU A 201 -51.51 -9.23 22.15
C GLU A 201 -51.83 -10.59 21.51
N ASN A 202 -50.88 -11.54 21.54
CA ASN A 202 -50.92 -12.82 20.82
C ASN A 202 -50.44 -14.01 21.68
N PRO A 203 -51.09 -14.34 22.80
CA PRO A 203 -50.57 -15.27 23.82
C PRO A 203 -50.46 -16.74 23.38
N LYS A 204 -50.98 -17.11 22.21
CA LYS A 204 -50.99 -18.49 21.69
C LYS A 204 -50.28 -18.65 20.35
N GLN A 205 -49.71 -17.56 19.82
CA GLN A 205 -48.98 -17.61 18.56
C GLN A 205 -47.50 -17.93 18.82
N PRO A 206 -46.83 -18.61 17.89
CA PRO A 206 -45.39 -18.80 17.97
C PRO A 206 -44.69 -17.43 17.95
N LEU A 207 -43.57 -17.34 18.68
CA LEU A 207 -42.73 -16.14 18.70
C LEU A 207 -42.18 -15.86 17.28
N PRO A 208 -42.46 -14.67 16.70
CA PRO A 208 -41.85 -14.29 15.44
C PRO A 208 -40.38 -13.88 15.65
N ILE A 209 -39.60 -13.87 14.57
CA ILE A 209 -38.28 -13.23 14.57
C ILE A 209 -38.50 -11.72 14.62
N PHE A 210 -38.10 -11.08 15.72
CA PHE A 210 -38.16 -9.63 15.83
C PHE A 210 -37.03 -8.98 15.04
N VAL A 211 -37.35 -7.90 14.32
CA VAL A 211 -36.38 -7.12 13.54
C VAL A 211 -35.23 -6.64 14.43
N SER A 212 -35.55 -6.19 15.64
CA SER A 212 -34.58 -5.73 16.64
C SER A 212 -33.59 -6.83 17.06
N GLU A 213 -34.07 -8.06 17.26
CA GLU A 213 -33.23 -9.23 17.57
C GLU A 213 -32.33 -9.62 16.40
N TYR A 214 -32.88 -9.62 15.18
CA TYR A 214 -32.11 -9.88 13.96
C TYR A 214 -30.98 -8.85 13.77
N PHE A 215 -31.28 -7.55 13.90
CA PHE A 215 -30.24 -6.53 13.74
C PHE A 215 -29.22 -6.54 14.89
N ALA A 216 -29.61 -6.84 16.13
CA ALA A 216 -28.66 -6.98 17.23
C ALA A 216 -27.65 -8.11 16.96
N THR A 217 -28.13 -9.28 16.53
CA THR A 217 -27.25 -10.42 16.19
C THR A 217 -26.37 -10.13 14.99
N HIS A 218 -26.90 -9.46 13.96
CA HIS A 218 -26.13 -9.09 12.78
C HIS A 218 -25.05 -8.05 13.08
N ILE A 219 -25.38 -7.00 13.83
CA ILE A 219 -24.39 -5.99 14.27
C ILE A 219 -23.30 -6.66 15.11
N ASN A 220 -23.66 -7.59 16.00
CA ASN A 220 -22.67 -8.35 16.77
C ASN A 220 -21.70 -9.11 15.85
N ALA A 221 -22.21 -9.77 14.81
CA ALA A 221 -21.39 -10.50 13.85
C ALA A 221 -20.49 -9.60 12.99
N CYS A 222 -20.88 -8.33 12.75
CA CYS A 222 -20.09 -7.35 12.02
C CYS A 222 -18.97 -6.69 12.85
N LEU A 223 -19.04 -6.75 14.18
CA LEU A 223 -17.98 -6.22 15.05
C LEU A 223 -16.70 -7.08 14.96
N PRO A 224 -15.51 -6.53 15.24
CA PRO A 224 -14.31 -7.35 15.37
C PRO A 224 -14.48 -8.42 16.44
N LYS A 225 -13.89 -9.62 16.25
CA LYS A 225 -14.04 -10.77 17.15
C LYS A 225 -13.87 -10.42 18.64
N ARG A 226 -12.92 -9.56 18.97
CA ARG A 226 -12.66 -9.06 20.34
C ARG A 226 -13.80 -8.26 20.99
N MET A 227 -14.72 -7.70 20.19
CA MET A 227 -15.87 -6.90 20.64
C MET A 227 -17.21 -7.65 20.50
N GLN A 228 -17.19 -8.80 19.83
CA GLN A 228 -18.37 -9.66 19.71
C GLN A 228 -18.69 -10.25 21.08
N LEU A 229 -19.97 -10.30 21.41
CA LEU A 229 -20.45 -11.12 22.52
C LEU A 229 -20.58 -12.55 22.02
N ASP A 230 -19.99 -13.49 22.76
CA ASP A 230 -20.25 -14.90 22.57
C ASP A 230 -21.66 -15.27 23.07
N ASP A 231 -22.09 -16.51 22.82
CA ASP A 231 -23.43 -16.98 23.19
C ASP A 231 -23.69 -16.88 24.70
N ALA A 232 -22.68 -17.15 25.53
CA ALA A 232 -22.82 -17.08 26.98
C ALA A 232 -23.06 -15.63 27.47
N HIS A 233 -22.30 -14.68 26.93
CA HIS A 233 -22.46 -13.26 27.24
C HIS A 233 -23.76 -12.70 26.68
N LEU A 234 -24.19 -13.13 25.48
CA LEU A 234 -25.49 -12.79 24.93
C LEU A 234 -26.62 -13.28 25.84
N LEU A 235 -26.59 -14.55 26.24
CA LEU A 235 -27.57 -15.13 27.16
C LEU A 235 -27.60 -14.39 28.50
N PHE A 236 -26.44 -14.12 29.11
CA PHE A 236 -26.38 -13.38 30.36
C PHE A 236 -27.00 -11.99 30.26
N ARG A 237 -26.74 -11.28 29.15
CA ARG A 237 -27.35 -9.97 28.90
C ARG A 237 -28.86 -10.09 28.71
N ILE A 238 -29.33 -11.05 27.92
CA ILE A 238 -30.76 -11.30 27.70
C ILE A 238 -31.44 -11.60 29.04
N SER A 239 -30.93 -12.54 29.83
CA SER A 239 -31.49 -12.88 31.14
C SER A 239 -31.54 -11.67 32.08
N ARG A 240 -30.52 -10.82 32.08
CA ARG A 240 -30.55 -9.57 32.87
C ARG A 240 -31.67 -8.64 32.41
N ILE A 241 -31.87 -8.47 31.11
CA ILE A 241 -32.94 -7.63 30.55
C ILE A 241 -34.32 -8.24 30.86
N GLU A 242 -34.46 -9.57 30.77
CA GLU A 242 -35.69 -10.31 31.09
C GLU A 242 -36.15 -10.07 32.53
N THR A 243 -35.21 -9.95 33.49
CA THR A 243 -35.56 -9.66 34.89
C THR A 243 -36.06 -8.23 35.13
N MET A 244 -35.86 -7.30 34.20
CA MET A 244 -36.28 -5.90 34.37
C MET A 244 -37.80 -5.77 34.38
N ARG A 245 -38.34 -4.87 35.22
CA ARG A 245 -39.76 -4.46 35.13
C ARG A 245 -40.02 -3.69 33.84
N MET A 246 -41.20 -3.87 33.23
CA MET A 246 -41.58 -3.21 31.98
C MET A 246 -41.40 -1.67 32.02
N ALA A 247 -41.73 -1.02 33.14
CA ALA A 247 -41.54 0.41 33.29
C ALA A 247 -40.05 0.82 33.26
N ALA A 248 -39.18 0.05 33.92
CA ALA A 248 -37.74 0.27 33.92
C ALA A 248 -37.13 0.04 32.53
N LEU A 249 -37.52 -1.05 31.85
CA LEU A 249 -37.11 -1.36 30.48
C LEU A 249 -37.43 -0.19 29.52
N LYS A 250 -38.66 0.33 29.57
CA LYS A 250 -39.09 1.46 28.73
C LYS A 250 -38.32 2.75 29.04
N ASN A 251 -37.99 2.99 30.31
CA ASN A 251 -37.22 4.17 30.70
C ASN A 251 -35.77 4.09 30.22
N GLN A 252 -35.08 2.97 30.48
CA GLN A 252 -33.71 2.76 30.01
C GLN A 252 -33.62 2.81 28.49
N LEU A 253 -34.54 2.15 27.79
CA LEU A 253 -34.60 2.18 26.33
C LEU A 253 -34.74 3.62 25.80
N ARG A 254 -35.55 4.46 26.45
CA ARG A 254 -35.72 5.86 26.07
C ARG A 254 -34.43 6.65 26.28
N GLU A 255 -33.78 6.48 27.41
CA GLU A 255 -32.51 7.15 27.75
C GLU A 255 -31.44 6.80 26.71
N GLU A 256 -31.22 5.52 26.46
CA GLU A 256 -30.22 5.06 25.49
C GLU A 256 -30.49 5.54 24.06
N TRP A 257 -31.75 5.48 23.60
CA TRP A 257 -32.09 6.03 22.29
C TRP A 257 -31.89 7.54 22.22
N THR A 258 -32.14 8.26 23.31
CA THR A 258 -31.92 9.72 23.38
C THR A 258 -30.43 10.05 23.30
N GLU A 259 -29.59 9.28 23.98
CA GLU A 259 -28.12 9.42 23.89
C GLU A 259 -27.57 9.11 22.50
N LEU A 260 -28.24 8.23 21.74
CA LEU A 260 -27.96 7.97 20.33
C LEU A 260 -28.57 9.02 19.38
N GLY A 261 -29.19 10.08 19.91
CA GLY A 261 -29.79 11.16 19.12
C GLY A 261 -31.20 10.87 18.58
N ILE A 262 -31.89 9.86 19.12
CA ILE A 262 -33.20 9.38 18.65
C ILE A 262 -34.26 9.51 19.76
N PRO A 263 -34.83 10.71 19.98
CA PRO A 263 -35.66 10.99 21.15
C PRO A 263 -37.06 10.34 21.15
N ALA A 264 -37.54 9.85 20.01
CA ALA A 264 -38.93 9.42 19.81
C ALA A 264 -39.19 7.91 19.95
N ALA A 265 -38.26 7.13 20.52
CA ALA A 265 -38.30 5.66 20.43
C ALA A 265 -39.38 4.94 21.26
N ARG A 266 -40.19 5.66 22.06
CA ARG A 266 -41.19 5.04 22.96
C ARG A 266 -42.25 4.23 22.22
N ASN A 267 -42.69 4.72 21.06
CA ASN A 267 -43.82 4.20 20.29
C ASN A 267 -43.42 3.59 18.93
N LEU A 268 -42.12 3.41 18.69
CA LEU A 268 -41.66 2.82 17.44
C LEU A 268 -42.02 1.33 17.40
N ILE A 269 -42.71 0.95 16.31
CA ILE A 269 -43.07 -0.43 15.96
C ILE A 269 -41.84 -1.16 15.37
N THR A 270 -40.99 -0.43 14.66
CA THR A 270 -39.75 -0.92 14.06
C THR A 270 -38.54 -0.19 14.66
N PRO A 271 -37.41 -0.86 14.89
CA PRO A 271 -36.22 -0.20 15.39
C PRO A 271 -35.77 0.91 14.42
N PRO A 272 -35.28 2.05 14.93
CA PRO A 272 -34.83 3.18 14.10
C PRO A 272 -33.45 2.87 13.50
N ILE A 273 -33.42 2.03 12.47
CA ILE A 273 -32.18 1.61 11.77
C ILE A 273 -31.61 2.73 10.91
N ALA A 274 -32.46 3.56 10.29
CA ALA A 274 -32.00 4.64 9.42
C ALA A 274 -31.05 5.63 10.14
N PRO A 275 -31.33 6.07 11.38
CA PRO A 275 -30.38 6.83 12.18
C PRO A 275 -29.00 6.19 12.37
N LEU A 276 -28.90 4.86 12.50
CA LEU A 276 -27.60 4.18 12.55
C LEU A 276 -26.84 4.39 11.24
N LEU A 277 -27.51 4.22 10.10
CA LEU A 277 -26.90 4.38 8.79
C LEU A 277 -26.45 5.83 8.56
N VAL A 278 -27.24 6.81 8.97
CA VAL A 278 -26.85 8.23 8.93
C VAL A 278 -25.65 8.51 9.83
N ALA A 279 -25.66 8.00 11.07
CA ALA A 279 -24.57 8.20 12.02
C ALA A 279 -23.26 7.52 11.58
N LEU A 280 -23.34 6.45 10.79
CA LEU A 280 -22.19 5.80 10.14
C LEU A 280 -21.78 6.46 8.81
N GLY A 281 -22.49 7.50 8.35
CA GLY A 281 -22.24 8.16 7.06
C GLY A 281 -22.60 7.32 5.84
N LEU A 282 -23.43 6.28 6.00
CA LEU A 282 -23.84 5.35 4.94
C LEU A 282 -25.16 5.75 4.25
N ALA A 283 -25.90 6.70 4.83
CA ALA A 283 -27.14 7.22 4.28
C ALA A 283 -27.23 8.74 4.56
N SER A 284 -27.96 9.44 3.71
CA SER A 284 -28.28 10.87 3.83
C SER A 284 -29.72 11.09 4.24
#